data_AF-A0A0G4MMN0-F1
#
_entry.id   AF-A0A0G4MMN0-F1
#
_cell.length_a   1.000
_cell.length_b   1.000
_cell.length_c   1.000
_cell.angle_alpha   90.00
_cell.angle_beta   90.00
_cell.angle_gamma   90.00
#
_symmetry.space_group_name_H-M   'P 1'
#
loop_
_entity.id
_entity.type
_entity.pdbx_description
1 polymer ?
#
loop_
_entity_poly.entity_id
_entity_poly.type
_entity_poly.pdbx_seq_one_letter_code
_entity_poly.pdbx_strand_id
1 'polypeptide(L)'
;MAPPEDDSPLTLLEGLLSPETLDFLHTTAFHPHSPVQIFKRHTAIKLQQALNIAYVFLAPFIDQALALLTASPGLVSLAAFIALLAAAWIVLGWIRRLMLFATRMVFRLVFWAAVVAVGSAVVRNGVFETIKDAVVVGGKIMGFLAVAKDVWVGELRRYEEEARVQGRR
;
A
#
# COMPACT_ATOMS: atom_id res chain seq x y z
N MET A 1 0.81 -43.23 -17.22
CA MET A 1 2.06 -42.52 -16.88
C MET A 1 1.81 -41.05 -17.18
N ALA A 2 1.97 -40.19 -16.17
CA ALA A 2 1.57 -38.77 -16.10
C ALA A 2 2.43 -37.84 -17.00
N PRO A 3 2.31 -36.49 -16.91
CA PRO A 3 1.21 -35.59 -17.35
C PRO A 3 1.76 -34.49 -18.31
N PRO A 4 0.94 -33.64 -18.96
CA PRO A 4 1.45 -32.39 -19.54
C PRO A 4 1.46 -31.29 -18.46
N GLU A 5 2.58 -31.16 -17.74
CA GLU A 5 2.90 -29.96 -16.96
C GLU A 5 3.52 -28.94 -17.88
N ASP A 6 2.74 -27.97 -18.37
CA ASP A 6 3.27 -26.73 -18.95
C ASP A 6 2.24 -25.61 -18.77
N ASP A 7 1.74 -25.44 -17.55
CA ASP A 7 1.05 -24.23 -17.10
C ASP A 7 2.06 -23.10 -16.97
N SER A 8 2.65 -22.70 -18.10
CA SER A 8 3.51 -21.54 -18.17
C SER A 8 2.67 -20.29 -17.84
N PRO A 9 3.10 -19.43 -16.90
CA PRO A 9 2.36 -18.20 -16.57
C PRO A 9 2.20 -17.27 -17.79
N LEU A 10 3.00 -17.48 -18.83
CA LEU A 10 2.96 -16.79 -20.12
C LEU A 10 1.69 -17.11 -20.91
N THR A 11 1.22 -18.36 -20.91
CA THR A 11 0.00 -18.77 -21.63
C THR A 11 -1.27 -18.21 -20.97
N LEU A 12 -1.24 -18.06 -19.64
CA LEU A 12 -2.32 -17.40 -18.89
C LEU A 12 -2.33 -15.87 -19.10
N LEU A 13 -1.15 -15.27 -19.29
CA LEU A 13 -1.00 -13.85 -19.63
C LEU A 13 -1.44 -13.55 -21.07
N GLU A 14 -1.17 -14.45 -22.03
CA GLU A 14 -1.68 -14.35 -23.41
C GLU A 14 -3.20 -14.45 -23.50
N GLY A 15 -3.83 -15.26 -22.64
CA GLY A 15 -5.29 -15.35 -22.57
C GLY A 15 -5.97 -14.11 -21.95
N LEU A 16 -5.24 -13.32 -21.17
CA LEU A 16 -5.74 -12.14 -20.45
C LEU A 16 -5.38 -10.80 -21.10
N LEU A 17 -4.39 -10.79 -21.99
CA LEU A 17 -3.92 -9.59 -22.68
C LEU A 17 -4.35 -9.64 -24.15
N SER A 18 -5.26 -8.73 -24.54
CA SER A 18 -5.67 -8.55 -25.95
C SER A 18 -4.44 -8.41 -26.83
N PRO A 19 -4.38 -9.02 -28.04
CA PRO A 19 -3.24 -8.92 -28.97
C PRO A 19 -2.82 -7.47 -29.29
N GLU A 20 -3.72 -6.52 -29.12
CA GLU A 20 -3.49 -5.07 -29.21
C GLU A 20 -2.48 -4.56 -28.16
N THR A 21 -2.49 -5.16 -26.98
CA THR A 21 -1.59 -4.85 -25.86
C THR A 21 -0.21 -5.44 -26.09
N LEU A 22 -0.12 -6.62 -26.71
CA LEU A 22 1.16 -7.26 -27.05
C LEU A 22 1.93 -6.44 -28.10
N ASP A 23 1.23 -5.88 -29.09
CA ASP A 23 1.85 -5.04 -30.12
C ASP A 23 2.31 -3.68 -29.55
N PHE A 24 1.54 -3.12 -28.61
CA PHE A 24 1.92 -1.92 -27.87
C PHE A 24 3.11 -2.14 -26.92
N LEU A 25 3.18 -3.31 -26.26
CA LEU A 25 4.34 -3.68 -25.43
C LEU A 25 5.58 -3.94 -26.27
N HIS A 26 5.46 -4.62 -27.40
CA HIS A 26 6.60 -4.88 -28.28
C HIS A 26 7.14 -3.60 -28.93
N THR A 27 6.25 -2.69 -29.31
CA THR A 27 6.61 -1.41 -29.93
C THR A 27 7.10 -0.38 -28.91
N THR A 28 6.51 -0.31 -27.72
CA THR A 28 6.77 0.77 -26.75
C THR A 28 7.53 0.32 -25.49
N ALA A 29 7.31 -0.91 -25.00
CA ALA A 29 7.89 -1.38 -23.75
C ALA A 29 9.26 -2.07 -23.93
N PHE A 30 9.54 -2.66 -25.11
CA PHE A 30 10.80 -3.33 -25.42
C PHE A 30 11.84 -2.48 -26.18
N HIS A 31 11.53 -1.21 -26.51
CA HIS A 31 12.54 -0.32 -27.07
C HIS A 31 13.61 0.05 -26.01
N PRO A 32 14.92 -0.05 -26.33
CA PRO A 32 16.03 0.23 -25.41
C PRO A 32 16.13 1.67 -24.88
N HIS A 33 15.25 2.58 -25.34
CA HIS A 33 15.10 3.96 -24.87
C HIS A 33 13.75 4.22 -24.16
N SER A 34 13.09 3.17 -23.64
CA SER A 34 11.86 3.31 -22.86
C SER A 34 12.10 4.10 -21.55
N PRO A 35 11.28 5.11 -21.23
CA PRO A 35 11.39 5.89 -19.98
C PRO A 35 11.25 5.03 -18.71
N VAL A 36 10.60 3.86 -18.82
CA VAL A 36 10.51 2.87 -17.74
C VAL A 36 11.87 2.22 -17.46
N GLN A 37 12.69 1.97 -18.49
CA GLN A 37 14.06 1.47 -18.31
C GLN A 37 15.01 2.52 -17.73
N ILE A 38 14.88 3.78 -18.15
CA ILE A 38 15.67 4.90 -17.59
C ILE A 38 15.34 5.06 -16.10
N PHE A 39 14.06 5.00 -15.73
CA PHE A 39 13.64 5.06 -14.33
C PHE A 39 14.19 3.88 -13.52
N LYS A 40 14.10 2.63 -14.02
CA LYS A 40 14.68 1.46 -13.36
C LYS A 40 16.19 1.60 -13.16
N ARG A 41 16.93 2.00 -14.19
CA ARG A 41 18.39 2.17 -14.13
C ARG A 41 18.79 3.28 -13.15
N HIS A 42 18.12 4.43 -13.18
CA HIS A 42 18.40 5.53 -12.25
C HIS A 42 18.04 5.19 -10.81
N THR A 43 16.95 4.45 -10.59
CA THR A 43 16.56 4.01 -9.24
C THR A 43 17.58 3.02 -8.69
N ALA A 44 18.02 2.05 -9.49
CA ALA A 44 19.03 1.07 -9.07
C ALA A 44 20.37 1.73 -8.71
N ILE A 45 20.85 2.67 -9.54
CA ILE A 45 22.12 3.37 -9.31
C ILE A 45 22.04 4.28 -8.08
N LYS A 46 20.95 5.04 -7.92
CA LYS A 46 20.79 5.90 -6.73
C LYS A 46 20.59 5.09 -5.45
N LEU A 47 19.92 3.94 -5.54
CA LEU A 47 19.77 3.03 -4.40
C LEU A 47 21.11 2.44 -3.98
N GLN A 48 21.94 1.97 -4.93
CA GLN A 48 23.28 1.48 -4.63
C GLN A 48 24.18 2.56 -4.03
N GLN A 49 24.13 3.78 -4.56
CA GLN A 49 24.93 4.88 -4.03
C GLN A 49 24.48 5.31 -2.63
N ALA A 50 23.16 5.34 -2.38
CA ALA A 50 22.60 5.61 -1.05
C ALA A 50 22.95 4.51 -0.05
N LEU A 51 22.91 3.23 -0.46
CA LEU A 51 23.33 2.11 0.37
C LEU A 51 24.82 2.15 0.69
N ASN A 52 25.66 2.54 -0.27
CA ASN A 52 27.11 2.64 -0.04
C ASN A 52 27.46 3.77 0.93
N ILE A 53 26.81 4.93 0.80
CA ILE A 53 26.97 6.03 1.76
C ILE A 53 26.44 5.61 3.13
N ALA A 54 25.25 5.00 3.19
CA ALA A 54 24.68 4.51 4.44
C ALA A 54 25.60 3.47 5.11
N TYR A 55 26.21 2.57 4.33
CA TYR A 55 27.10 1.54 4.85
C TYR A 55 28.33 2.11 5.55
N VAL A 56 28.94 3.19 5.05
CA VAL A 56 30.08 3.84 5.73
C VAL A 56 29.71 4.31 7.14
N PHE A 57 28.48 4.82 7.32
CA PHE A 57 28.01 5.25 8.64
C PHE A 57 27.48 4.10 9.50
N LEU A 58 26.95 3.03 8.90
CA LEU A 58 26.40 1.88 9.61
C LEU A 58 27.44 0.82 9.99
N ALA A 59 28.50 0.66 9.20
CA ALA A 59 29.57 -0.31 9.39
C ALA A 59 30.12 -0.34 10.83
N PRO A 60 30.53 0.79 11.45
CA PRO A 60 31.07 0.76 12.81
C PRO A 60 30.06 0.30 13.86
N PHE A 61 28.76 0.51 13.63
CA PHE A 61 27.71 0.03 14.54
C PHE A 61 27.44 -1.46 14.35
N ILE A 62 27.47 -1.93 13.09
CA ILE A 62 27.31 -3.34 12.76
C ILE A 62 28.47 -4.15 13.35
N ASP A 63 29.70 -3.69 13.19
CA ASP A 63 30.90 -4.36 13.71
C ASP A 63 30.91 -4.42 15.24
N GLN A 64 30.50 -3.33 15.91
CA GLN A 64 30.33 -3.32 17.37
C GLN A 64 29.23 -4.26 17.85
N ALA A 65 28.09 -4.32 17.13
CA ALA A 65 27.02 -5.24 17.45
C ALA A 65 27.48 -6.70 17.28
N LEU A 66 28.20 -7.02 16.21
CA LEU A 66 28.75 -8.36 15.96
C LEU A 66 29.80 -8.76 17.01
N ALA A 67 30.65 -7.83 17.43
CA ALA A 67 31.63 -8.08 18.51
C ALA A 67 30.95 -8.38 19.85
N LEU A 68 29.88 -7.66 20.19
CA LEU A 68 29.09 -7.91 21.41
C LEU A 68 28.29 -9.23 21.33
N LEU A 69 27.79 -9.59 20.15
CA LEU A 69 27.09 -10.86 19.92
C LEU A 69 28.03 -12.05 20.08
N THR A 70 29.22 -12.00 19.50
CA THR A 70 30.19 -13.11 19.56
C THR A 70 30.78 -13.37 20.95
N ALA A 71 30.75 -12.36 21.84
CA ALA A 71 31.29 -12.47 23.19
C ALA A 71 30.48 -13.38 24.14
N SER A 72 29.17 -13.58 23.90
CA SER A 72 28.40 -14.57 24.68
C SER A 72 27.16 -15.09 23.94
N PRO A 73 26.97 -16.42 23.85
CA PRO A 73 25.83 -17.02 23.14
C PRO A 73 24.45 -16.61 23.68
N GLY A 74 24.35 -16.35 25.00
CA GLY A 74 23.10 -15.91 25.63
C GLY A 74 22.69 -14.49 25.26
N LEU A 75 23.65 -13.60 24.94
CA LEU A 75 23.34 -12.26 24.46
C LEU A 75 22.86 -12.27 23.00
N VAL A 76 23.27 -13.25 22.19
CA VAL A 76 22.86 -13.36 20.78
C VAL A 76 21.36 -13.60 20.66
N SER A 77 20.81 -14.55 21.41
CA SER A 77 19.37 -14.86 21.36
C SER A 77 18.51 -13.71 21.89
N LEU A 78 18.95 -13.06 22.97
CA LEU A 78 18.27 -11.88 23.52
C LEU A 78 18.32 -10.68 22.55
N ALA A 79 19.49 -10.41 21.97
CA ALA A 79 19.67 -9.34 21.00
C ALA A 79 18.84 -9.59 19.73
N ALA A 80 18.79 -10.83 19.24
CA ALA A 80 17.95 -11.21 18.10
C ALA A 80 16.46 -11.00 18.41
N PHE A 81 16.01 -11.35 19.62
CA PHE A 81 14.62 -11.13 20.04
C PHE A 81 14.27 -9.64 20.13
N ILE A 82 15.14 -8.82 20.73
CA ILE A 82 14.97 -7.36 20.79
C ILE A 82 14.99 -6.76 19.39
N ALA A 83 15.89 -7.19 18.51
CA ALA A 83 15.95 -6.73 17.14
C ALA A 83 14.68 -7.06 16.36
N LEU A 84 14.10 -8.25 16.56
CA LEU A 84 12.84 -8.63 15.95
C LEU A 84 11.68 -7.75 16.44
N LEU A 85 11.58 -7.50 17.75
CA LEU A 85 10.59 -6.61 18.34
C LEU A 85 10.73 -5.17 17.83
N ALA A 86 11.97 -4.66 17.78
CA ALA A 86 12.26 -3.34 17.25
C ALA A 86 11.88 -3.25 15.76
N ALA A 87 12.19 -4.27 14.97
CA ALA A 87 11.80 -4.34 13.57
C ALA A 87 10.28 -4.33 13.41
N ALA A 88 9.56 -5.14 14.18
CA ALA A 88 8.10 -5.14 14.18
C ALA A 88 7.52 -3.76 14.55
N TRP A 89 8.04 -3.10 15.58
CA TRP A 89 7.60 -1.77 15.96
C TRP A 89 7.90 -0.73 14.87
N ILE A 90 9.11 -0.73 14.30
CA ILE A 90 9.46 0.16 13.18
C ILE A 90 8.48 -0.03 12.03
N VAL A 91 8.18 -1.28 11.66
CA VAL A 91 7.22 -1.62 10.60
C VAL A 91 5.82 -1.10 10.94
N LEU A 92 5.32 -1.35 12.15
CA LEU A 92 4.01 -0.81 12.59
C LEU A 92 3.97 0.72 12.55
N GLY A 93 5.05 1.38 12.97
CA GLY A 93 5.19 2.83 12.92
C GLY A 93 5.16 3.36 11.48
N TRP A 94 5.84 2.68 10.57
CA TRP A 94 5.83 2.99 9.15
C TRP A 94 4.45 2.79 8.53
N ILE A 95 3.76 1.69 8.83
CA ILE A 95 2.40 1.43 8.37
C ILE A 95 1.48 2.55 8.83
N ARG A 96 1.52 2.91 10.13
CA ARG A 96 0.72 4.02 10.67
C ARG A 96 1.02 5.33 9.96
N ARG A 97 2.29 5.65 9.73
CA ARG A 97 2.70 6.88 9.05
C ARG A 97 2.26 6.91 7.59
N LEU A 98 2.42 5.78 6.88
CA LEU A 98 1.99 5.61 5.50
C LEU A 98 0.47 5.76 5.40
N MET A 99 -0.28 5.14 6.31
CA MET A 99 -1.74 5.23 6.37
C MET A 99 -2.20 6.67 6.60
N LEU A 100 -1.61 7.37 7.58
CA LEU A 100 -1.94 8.79 7.83
C LEU A 100 -1.58 9.68 6.64
N PHE A 101 -0.44 9.44 6.01
CA PHE A 101 -0.03 10.17 4.82
C PHE A 101 -0.99 9.92 3.66
N ALA A 102 -1.29 8.66 3.35
CA ALA A 102 -2.19 8.27 2.29
C ALA A 102 -3.60 8.83 2.51
N THR A 103 -4.15 8.65 3.72
CA THR A 103 -5.45 9.22 4.10
C THR A 103 -5.47 10.74 3.93
N ARG A 104 -4.46 11.46 4.44
CA ARG A 104 -4.34 12.91 4.26
C ARG A 104 -4.29 13.31 2.78
N MET A 105 -3.59 12.53 1.96
CA MET A 105 -3.47 12.78 0.52
C MET A 105 -4.79 12.55 -0.21
N VAL A 106 -5.49 11.46 0.10
CA VAL A 106 -6.81 11.14 -0.46
C VAL A 106 -7.81 12.23 -0.11
N PHE A 107 -7.89 12.65 1.17
CA PHE A 107 -8.79 13.74 1.57
C PHE A 107 -8.48 15.04 0.83
N ARG A 108 -7.20 15.36 0.63
CA ARG A 108 -6.80 16.54 -0.14
C ARG A 108 -7.24 16.44 -1.60
N LEU A 109 -7.06 15.28 -2.23
CA LEU A 109 -7.51 15.05 -3.61
C LEU A 109 -9.03 15.14 -3.74
N VAL A 110 -9.77 14.49 -2.85
CA VAL A 110 -11.24 14.54 -2.81
C VAL A 110 -11.73 15.97 -2.61
N PHE A 111 -11.09 16.73 -1.71
CA PHE A 111 -11.41 18.14 -1.50
C PHE A 111 -11.25 18.96 -2.79
N TRP A 112 -10.09 18.86 -3.45
CA TRP A 112 -9.86 19.60 -4.69
C TRP A 112 -10.78 19.15 -5.82
N ALA A 113 -11.05 17.85 -5.95
CA ALA A 113 -12.01 17.33 -6.90
C ALA A 113 -13.41 17.91 -6.65
N ALA A 114 -13.85 17.97 -5.39
CA ALA A 114 -15.13 18.58 -5.02
C ALA A 114 -15.17 20.08 -5.34
N VAL A 115 -14.10 20.83 -5.02
CA VAL A 115 -14.01 22.27 -5.35
C VAL A 115 -14.12 22.49 -6.86
N VAL A 116 -13.41 21.70 -7.67
CA VAL A 116 -13.47 21.79 -9.14
C VAL A 116 -14.86 21.41 -9.66
N ALA A 117 -15.46 20.34 -9.13
CA ALA A 117 -16.80 19.90 -9.51
C ALA A 117 -17.84 20.98 -9.22
N VAL A 118 -17.82 21.56 -8.01
CA VAL A 118 -18.72 22.65 -7.62
C VAL A 118 -18.47 23.90 -8.47
N GLY A 119 -17.21 24.29 -8.66
CA GLY A 119 -16.86 25.44 -9.51
C GLY A 119 -17.38 25.27 -10.95
N SER A 120 -17.20 24.08 -11.53
CA SER A 120 -17.73 23.76 -12.86
C SER A 120 -19.26 23.75 -12.90
N ALA A 121 -19.92 23.21 -11.87
CA ALA A 121 -21.38 23.15 -11.80
C ALA A 121 -21.99 24.55 -11.67
N VAL A 122 -21.40 25.43 -10.85
CA VAL A 122 -21.85 26.82 -10.69
C VAL A 122 -21.74 27.59 -12.00
N VAL A 123 -20.65 27.40 -12.76
CA VAL A 123 -20.46 28.06 -14.07
C VAL A 123 -21.47 27.57 -15.11
N ARG A 124 -21.85 26.29 -15.10
CA ARG A 124 -22.78 25.71 -16.09
C ARG A 124 -24.26 25.94 -15.75
N ASN A 125 -24.64 25.72 -14.49
CA ASN A 125 -26.04 25.53 -14.08
C ASN A 125 -26.50 26.54 -13.01
N GLY A 126 -25.61 27.38 -12.50
CA GLY A 126 -25.91 28.29 -11.39
C GLY A 126 -25.88 27.65 -10.00
N VAL A 127 -25.92 28.49 -8.97
CA VAL A 127 -25.68 28.09 -7.56
C VAL A 127 -26.79 27.18 -7.01
N PHE A 128 -28.05 27.46 -7.34
CA PHE A 128 -29.21 26.76 -6.74
C PHE A 128 -29.31 25.29 -7.19
N GLU A 129 -29.08 25.02 -8.47
CA GLU A 129 -29.11 23.67 -9.04
C GLU A 129 -27.94 22.82 -8.49
N THR A 130 -26.78 23.45 -8.25
CA THR A 130 -25.59 22.81 -7.68
C THR A 130 -25.81 22.34 -6.24
N ILE A 131 -26.53 23.11 -5.41
CA ILE A 131 -26.84 22.73 -4.03
C ILE A 131 -27.76 21.50 -4.00
N LYS A 132 -28.79 21.47 -4.85
CA LYS A 132 -29.72 20.34 -4.93
C LYS A 132 -28.99 19.05 -5.29
N ASP A 133 -28.10 19.12 -6.29
CA ASP A 133 -27.34 17.95 -6.75
C ASP A 133 -26.34 17.47 -5.68
N ALA A 134 -25.67 18.41 -4.99
CA ALA A 134 -24.77 18.09 -3.88
C ALA A 134 -25.49 17.37 -2.73
N VAL A 135 -26.71 17.78 -2.38
CA VAL A 135 -27.51 17.12 -1.34
C VAL A 135 -27.90 15.70 -1.74
N VAL A 136 -28.31 15.51 -3.01
CA VAL A 136 -28.68 14.17 -3.52
C VAL A 136 -27.48 13.23 -3.54
N VAL A 137 -26.34 13.69 -4.02
CA VAL A 137 -25.09 12.90 -4.05
C VAL A 137 -24.60 12.61 -2.63
N GLY A 138 -24.59 13.62 -1.76
CA GLY A 138 -24.20 13.49 -0.35
C GLY A 138 -25.07 12.48 0.41
N GLY A 139 -26.39 12.52 0.18
CA GLY A 139 -27.33 11.55 0.74
C GLY A 139 -27.05 10.11 0.32
N LYS A 140 -26.74 9.87 -0.96
CA LYS A 140 -26.36 8.53 -1.45
C LYS A 140 -25.08 8.02 -0.77
N ILE A 141 -24.05 8.86 -0.69
CA ILE A 141 -22.76 8.48 -0.08
C ILE A 141 -22.97 8.14 1.41
N MET A 142 -23.73 8.97 2.14
CA MET A 142 -24.04 8.71 3.55
C MET A 142 -24.85 7.44 3.75
N GLY A 143 -25.78 7.12 2.84
CA GLY A 143 -26.53 5.86 2.86
C GLY A 143 -25.61 4.63 2.75
N PHE A 144 -24.67 4.64 1.81
CA PHE A 144 -23.69 3.53 1.68
C PHE A 144 -22.78 3.40 2.90
N LEU A 145 -22.29 4.53 3.44
CA LEU A 145 -21.46 4.53 4.65
C LEU A 145 -22.20 3.99 5.87
N ALA A 146 -23.49 4.30 6.01
CA ALA A 146 -24.32 3.77 7.09
C ALA A 146 -24.43 2.25 7.01
N VAL A 147 -24.73 1.69 5.82
CA VAL A 147 -24.81 0.24 5.63
C VAL A 147 -23.48 -0.44 5.93
N ALA A 148 -22.36 0.10 5.42
CA ALA A 148 -21.04 -0.47 5.68
C ALA A 148 -20.67 -0.44 7.17
N LYS A 149 -21.00 0.65 7.86
CA LYS A 149 -20.79 0.78 9.31
C LYS A 149 -21.64 -0.25 10.07
N ASP A 150 -22.91 -0.41 9.71
CA ASP A 150 -23.82 -1.30 10.41
C ASP A 150 -23.38 -2.77 10.27
N VAL A 151 -22.88 -3.17 9.10
CA VAL A 151 -22.28 -4.50 8.90
C VAL A 151 -21.08 -4.72 9.81
N TRP A 152 -20.16 -3.74 9.88
CA TRP A 152 -18.97 -3.85 10.71
C TRP A 152 -19.27 -3.90 12.21
N VAL A 153 -20.19 -3.05 12.67
CA VAL A 153 -20.62 -3.02 14.08
C VAL A 153 -21.37 -4.30 14.44
N GLY A 154 -22.17 -4.85 13.51
CA GLY A 154 -22.84 -6.13 13.67
C GLY A 154 -21.85 -7.27 13.92
N GLU A 155 -20.79 -7.34 13.13
CA GLU A 155 -19.76 -8.39 13.29
C GLU A 155 -18.95 -8.21 14.58
N LEU A 156 -18.62 -6.97 14.96
CA LEU A 156 -17.93 -6.71 16.22
C LEU A 156 -18.75 -7.17 17.44
N ARG A 157 -20.05 -6.86 17.45
CA ARG A 157 -20.96 -7.31 18.52
C ARG A 157 -21.03 -8.83 18.61
N ARG A 158 -21.01 -9.52 17.47
CA ARG A 158 -21.00 -10.97 17.42
C ARG A 158 -19.76 -11.55 18.13
N TYR A 159 -18.57 -11.01 17.90
CA TYR A 159 -17.36 -11.44 18.60
C TYR A 159 -17.40 -11.13 20.11
N GLU A 160 -17.97 -9.98 20.51
CA GLU A 160 -18.13 -9.64 21.92
C GLU A 160 -19.11 -10.58 22.63
N GLU A 161 -20.18 -11.00 21.96
CA GLU A 161 -21.15 -11.96 22.47
C GLU A 161 -20.54 -13.36 22.61
N GLU A 162 -19.79 -13.83 21.61
CA GLU A 162 -19.07 -15.11 21.65
C GLU A 162 -18.00 -15.13 22.76
N ALA A 163 -17.23 -14.05 22.92
CA ALA A 163 -16.25 -13.91 24.00
C ALA A 163 -16.91 -13.90 25.40
N ARG A 164 -18.08 -13.27 25.55
CA ARG A 164 -18.84 -13.27 26.81
C ARG A 164 -19.43 -14.62 27.18
N VAL A 165 -19.85 -15.43 26.19
CA VAL A 165 -20.34 -16.79 26.42
C VAL A 165 -19.20 -17.74 26.78
N GLN A 166 -18.03 -17.59 26.14
CA GLN A 166 -16.86 -18.42 26.39
C GLN A 166 -16.20 -18.12 27.75
N GLY A 167 -16.23 -16.86 28.23
CA GLY A 167 -15.76 -16.48 29.56
C GLY A 167 -16.71 -16.81 30.72
N ARG A 168 -17.90 -17.38 30.45
CA ARG A 168 -18.90 -17.78 31.47
C ARG A 168 -18.93 -19.30 31.73
N ARG A 169 -18.10 -20.08 31.04
CA ARG A 169 -17.85 -21.50 31.33
C ARG A 169 -16.58 -21.66 32.12
#